data_AF-A0A4R6INI8-F1
#
_entry.id   AF-A0A4R6INI8-F1
#
_cell.length_a   1.000
_cell.length_b   1.000
_cell.length_c   1.000
_cell.angle_alpha   90.00
_cell.angle_beta   90.00
_cell.angle_gamma   90.00
#
_symmetry.space_group_name_H-M   'P 1'
#
loop_
_entity.id
_entity.type
_entity.pdbx_description
1 polymer ?
#
loop_
_entity_poly.entity_id
_entity_poly.type
_entity_poly.pdbx_seq_one_letter_code
_entity_poly.pdbx_strand_id
1 'polypeptide(L)'
;MDSSNQLLIHLIKTIQYRFVKATQGSKADFGVVKLNKHTRSPNEIIQHMYDLAVKTTCLIKGESFPVSSYQSLDFTGETNRFLDEMKELSLTIEEVTIDIVLCKKLLQGPISDIITHIGQIAMLSGLHGNKIPSESFYQADI
;
A
#
# COMPACT_ATOMS: atom_id res chain seq x y z
N MET A 1 17.36 4.94 16.76
CA MET A 1 16.01 4.89 16.19
C MET A 1 15.08 4.25 17.21
N ASP A 2 13.92 4.86 17.48
CA ASP A 2 12.95 4.33 18.45
C ASP A 2 12.37 2.97 17.98
N SER A 3 12.03 2.09 18.93
CA SER A 3 11.44 0.77 18.63
C SER A 3 10.16 0.89 17.81
N SER A 4 9.36 1.94 18.04
CA SER A 4 8.12 2.20 17.30
C SER A 4 8.41 2.44 15.82
N ASN A 5 9.41 3.28 15.52
CA ASN A 5 9.82 3.55 14.14
C ASN A 5 10.35 2.28 13.45
N GLN A 6 11.18 1.49 14.13
CA GLN A 6 11.73 0.25 13.58
C GLN A 6 10.62 -0.73 13.19
N LEU A 7 9.61 -0.91 14.06
CA LEU A 7 8.46 -1.76 13.79
C LEU A 7 7.62 -1.24 12.63
N LEU A 8 7.38 0.07 12.58
CA LEU A 8 6.62 0.67 11.48
C LEU A 8 7.34 0.51 10.14
N ILE A 9 8.65 0.76 10.08
CA ILE A 9 9.43 0.58 8.84
C ILE A 9 9.40 -0.86 8.38
N HIS A 10 9.62 -1.82 9.29
CA HIS A 10 9.53 -3.23 8.94
C HIS A 10 8.13 -3.60 8.41
N LEU A 11 7.07 -3.00 8.97
CA LEU A 11 5.71 -3.17 8.48
C LEU A 11 5.50 -2.53 7.10
N ILE A 12 6.06 -1.35 6.83
CA ILE A 12 6.04 -0.72 5.49
C ILE A 12 6.72 -1.61 4.46
N LYS A 13 7.90 -2.17 4.77
CA LYS A 13 8.59 -3.12 3.89
C LYS A 13 7.75 -4.38 3.65
N THR A 14 7.09 -4.88 4.71
CA THR A 14 6.17 -6.02 4.60
C THR A 14 4.99 -5.71 3.67
N ILE A 15 4.42 -4.51 3.76
CA ILE A 15 3.35 -4.03 2.86
C ILE A 15 3.85 -4.01 1.41
N GLN A 16 5.00 -3.41 1.16
CA GLN A 16 5.60 -3.36 -0.19
C GLN A 16 5.82 -4.76 -0.75
N TYR A 17 6.40 -5.67 0.04
CA TYR A 17 6.63 -7.05 -0.36
C TYR A 17 5.32 -7.76 -0.74
N ARG A 18 4.32 -7.72 0.14
CA ARG A 18 3.02 -8.37 -0.11
C ARG A 18 2.26 -7.74 -1.27
N PHE A 19 2.38 -6.43 -1.46
CA PHE A 19 1.81 -5.74 -2.61
C PHE A 19 2.44 -6.20 -3.92
N VAL A 20 3.77 -6.26 -4.00
CA VAL A 20 4.49 -6.79 -5.17
C VAL A 20 4.04 -8.21 -5.47
N LYS A 21 3.95 -9.08 -4.46
CA LYS A 21 3.45 -10.45 -4.63
C LYS A 21 2.02 -10.50 -5.16
N ALA A 22 1.15 -9.58 -4.72
CA ALA A 22 -0.25 -9.52 -5.14
C ALA A 22 -0.44 -9.00 -6.57
N THR A 23 0.50 -8.21 -7.10
CA THR A 23 0.43 -7.60 -8.44
C THR A 23 1.30 -8.32 -9.47
N GLN A 24 2.36 -9.02 -9.04
CA GLN A 24 3.31 -9.71 -9.91
C GLN A 24 2.62 -10.68 -10.88
N GLY A 25 2.99 -10.60 -12.16
CA GLY A 25 2.42 -11.46 -13.22
C GLY A 25 1.05 -11.01 -13.75
N SER A 26 0.44 -9.99 -13.15
CA SER A 26 -0.82 -9.43 -13.64
C SER A 26 -0.61 -8.71 -14.98
N LYS A 27 -1.57 -8.88 -15.90
CA LYS A 27 -1.57 -8.21 -17.22
C LYS A 27 -2.10 -6.78 -17.09
N ALA A 28 -1.83 -5.94 -18.09
CA ALA A 28 -2.27 -4.54 -18.08
C ALA A 28 -3.81 -4.38 -17.98
N ASP A 29 -4.57 -5.30 -18.56
CA ASP A 29 -6.04 -5.30 -18.51
C ASP A 29 -6.62 -5.58 -17.11
N PHE A 30 -5.81 -6.14 -16.20
CA PHE A 30 -6.20 -6.38 -14.81
C PHE A 30 -6.63 -5.09 -14.11
N GLY A 31 -5.95 -3.97 -14.37
CA GLY A 31 -6.17 -2.70 -13.68
C GLY A 31 -7.61 -2.16 -13.74
N VAL A 32 -8.35 -2.54 -14.79
CA VAL A 32 -9.72 -2.08 -15.05
C VAL A 32 -10.80 -3.13 -14.78
N VAL A 33 -10.42 -4.33 -14.33
CA VAL A 33 -11.37 -5.41 -14.02
C VAL A 33 -12.30 -4.97 -12.89
N LYS A 34 -13.62 -5.09 -13.11
CA LYS A 34 -14.65 -4.89 -12.10
C LYS A 34 -15.56 -6.12 -12.02
N LEU A 35 -15.79 -6.62 -10.81
CA LEU A 35 -16.70 -7.75 -10.59
C LEU A 35 -18.16 -7.31 -10.71
N ASN A 36 -18.47 -6.07 -10.30
CA ASN A 36 -19.76 -5.43 -10.53
C ASN A 36 -19.63 -3.89 -10.41
N LYS A 37 -20.74 -3.17 -10.62
CA LYS A 37 -20.80 -1.71 -10.56
C LYS A 37 -20.47 -1.07 -9.20
N HIS A 38 -20.49 -1.85 -8.12
CA HIS A 38 -20.21 -1.42 -6.75
C HIS A 38 -18.80 -1.76 -6.27
N THR A 39 -18.06 -2.58 -7.02
CA THR A 39 -16.66 -2.92 -6.69
C THR A 39 -15.70 -1.95 -7.32
N ARG A 40 -14.65 -1.60 -6.58
CA ARG A 40 -13.48 -0.91 -7.13
C ARG A 40 -12.70 -1.83 -8.06
N SER A 41 -12.14 -1.28 -9.14
CA SER A 41 -11.13 -1.97 -9.94
C SER A 41 -9.77 -1.99 -9.22
N PRO A 42 -8.82 -2.84 -9.61
CA PRO A 42 -7.48 -2.81 -9.02
C PRO A 42 -6.81 -1.43 -9.10
N ASN A 43 -6.93 -0.69 -10.20
CA ASN A 43 -6.43 0.69 -10.28
C ASN A 43 -7.10 1.61 -9.24
N GLU A 44 -8.43 1.53 -9.08
CA GLU A 44 -9.14 2.35 -8.09
C GLU A 44 -8.75 1.98 -6.65
N ILE A 45 -8.44 0.71 -6.38
CA ILE A 45 -7.90 0.26 -5.09
C ILE A 45 -6.49 0.81 -4.86
N ILE A 46 -5.59 0.69 -5.85
CA ILE A 46 -4.21 1.18 -5.75
C ILE A 46 -4.17 2.69 -5.60
N GLN A 47 -4.97 3.43 -6.35
CA GLN A 47 -5.11 4.89 -6.22
C GLN A 47 -5.54 5.29 -4.82
N HIS A 48 -6.50 4.56 -4.24
CA HIS A 48 -6.93 4.81 -2.87
C HIS A 48 -5.82 4.52 -1.85
N MET A 49 -5.11 3.41 -2.00
CA MET A 49 -3.95 3.09 -1.15
C MET A 49 -2.84 4.14 -1.26
N TYR A 50 -2.58 4.65 -2.47
CA TYR A 50 -1.64 5.75 -2.69
C TYR A 50 -2.08 7.04 -2.00
N ASP A 51 -3.34 7.43 -2.12
CA ASP A 51 -3.88 8.60 -1.41
C ASP A 51 -3.77 8.45 0.12
N LEU A 52 -4.01 7.24 0.65
CA LEU A 52 -3.79 6.93 2.07
C LEU A 52 -2.32 7.07 2.46
N ALA A 53 -1.39 6.59 1.63
CA ALA A 53 0.04 6.68 1.90
C ALA A 53 0.51 8.15 1.91
N VAL A 54 0.14 8.95 0.90
CA VAL A 54 0.45 10.40 0.86
C VAL A 54 -0.09 11.12 2.09
N LYS A 55 -1.36 10.88 2.44
CA LYS A 55 -1.97 11.51 3.63
C LYS A 55 -1.29 11.08 4.92
N THR A 56 -0.80 9.84 4.98
CA THR A 56 -0.03 9.35 6.13
C THR A 56 1.31 10.05 6.25
N THR A 57 2.03 10.23 5.13
CA THR A 57 3.26 11.01 5.05
C THR A 57 3.03 12.44 5.56
N CYS A 58 2.01 13.13 5.04
CA CYS A 58 1.65 14.48 5.51
C CYS A 58 1.29 14.51 7.00
N LEU A 59 0.55 13.51 7.50
CA LEU A 59 0.18 13.43 8.91
C LEU A 59 1.41 13.33 9.82
N ILE A 60 2.41 12.53 9.44
CA ILE A 60 3.66 12.38 10.20
C ILE A 60 4.48 13.68 10.15
N LYS A 61 4.54 14.34 8.98
CA LYS A 61 5.23 15.62 8.80
C LYS A 61 4.51 16.81 9.46
N GLY A 62 3.25 16.64 9.89
CA GLY A 62 2.41 17.73 10.42
C GLY A 62 1.93 18.70 9.33
N GLU A 63 1.84 18.23 8.08
CA GLU A 63 1.45 19.00 6.91
C GLU A 63 -0.05 18.91 6.64
N SER A 64 -0.57 19.86 5.83
CA SER A 64 -1.95 19.81 5.36
C SER A 64 -2.12 18.75 4.27
N PHE A 65 -3.28 18.09 4.26
CA PHE A 65 -3.56 17.08 3.24
C PHE A 65 -3.74 17.70 1.86
N PRO A 66 -3.22 17.05 0.80
CA PRO A 66 -3.43 17.52 -0.56
C PRO A 66 -4.91 17.38 -0.95
N VAL A 67 -5.34 18.22 -1.88
CA VAL A 67 -6.61 18.00 -2.59
C VAL A 67 -6.40 16.79 -3.49
N SER A 68 -7.14 15.71 -3.24
CA SER A 68 -7.00 14.44 -3.95
C SER A 68 -7.53 14.56 -5.38
N SER A 69 -6.66 14.93 -6.32
CA SER A 69 -6.93 14.86 -7.76
C SER A 69 -5.70 14.34 -8.51
N TYR A 70 -5.49 13.03 -8.46
CA TYR A 70 -4.40 12.40 -9.19
C TYR A 70 -4.84 12.02 -10.59
N GLN A 71 -3.98 12.26 -11.59
CA GLN A 71 -4.19 11.72 -12.92
C GLN A 71 -4.16 10.18 -12.85
N SER A 72 -5.15 9.55 -13.49
CA SER A 72 -5.17 8.09 -13.61
C SER A 72 -4.05 7.60 -14.53
N LEU A 73 -3.31 6.60 -14.07
CA LEU A 73 -2.28 5.90 -14.81
C LEU A 73 -2.78 4.51 -15.22
N ASP A 74 -1.99 3.83 -16.06
CA ASP A 74 -2.19 2.41 -16.29
C ASP A 74 -1.80 1.59 -15.04
N PHE A 75 -2.09 0.29 -15.05
CA PHE A 75 -1.86 -0.58 -13.89
C PHE A 75 -0.41 -0.56 -13.40
N THR A 76 0.55 -0.53 -14.33
CA THR A 76 1.99 -0.48 -14.01
C THR A 76 2.35 0.86 -13.38
N GLY A 77 1.87 1.96 -13.94
CA GLY A 77 2.09 3.31 -13.43
C GLY A 77 1.48 3.50 -12.05
N GLU A 78 0.27 3.01 -11.81
CA GLU A 78 -0.36 3.03 -10.49
C GLU A 78 0.44 2.22 -9.46
N THR A 79 0.88 1.02 -9.84
CA THR A 79 1.70 0.13 -9.00
C THR A 79 3.02 0.80 -8.61
N ASN A 80 3.73 1.38 -9.58
CA ASN A 80 5.00 2.06 -9.34
C ASN A 80 4.81 3.31 -8.48
N ARG A 81 3.79 4.13 -8.78
CA ARG A 81 3.47 5.34 -8.00
C ARG A 81 3.19 5.01 -6.54
N PHE A 82 2.41 3.96 -6.29
CA PHE A 82 2.18 3.50 -4.92
C PHE A 82 3.47 3.03 -4.23
N LEU A 83 4.29 2.24 -4.90
CA LEU A 83 5.55 1.75 -4.33
C LEU A 83 6.53 2.89 -4.00
N ASP A 84 6.60 3.91 -4.83
CA ASP A 84 7.45 5.08 -4.60
C ASP A 84 6.97 5.90 -3.39
N GLU A 85 5.65 6.10 -3.23
CA GLU A 85 5.12 6.73 -2.01
C GLU A 85 5.36 5.91 -0.76
N MET A 86 5.28 4.57 -0.83
CA MET A 86 5.61 3.72 0.32
C MET A 86 7.10 3.85 0.73
N LYS A 87 8.01 4.11 -0.22
CA LYS A 87 9.42 4.41 0.09
C LYS A 87 9.53 5.76 0.79
N GLU A 88 8.86 6.79 0.29
CA GLU A 88 8.83 8.13 0.91
C GLU A 88 8.27 8.08 2.33
N LEU A 89 7.18 7.32 2.55
CA LEU A 89 6.62 7.10 3.88
C LEU A 89 7.63 6.42 4.81
N SER A 90 8.38 5.42 4.32
CA SER A 90 9.45 4.78 5.09
C SER A 90 10.53 5.78 5.49
N LEU A 91 11.03 6.59 4.55
CA LEU A 91 12.02 7.63 4.82
C LEU A 91 11.50 8.66 5.83
N THR A 92 10.25 9.07 5.70
CA THR A 92 9.60 10.00 6.65
C THR A 92 9.55 9.41 8.07
N ILE A 93 9.25 8.11 8.21
CA ILE A 93 9.30 7.42 9.50
C ILE A 93 10.75 7.29 10.01
N GLU A 94 11.76 7.28 9.14
CA GLU A 94 13.16 7.29 9.55
C GLU A 94 13.59 8.62 10.17
N GLU A 95 13.08 9.73 9.64
CA GLU A 95 13.50 11.09 9.99
C GLU A 95 12.77 11.67 11.22
N VAL A 96 11.59 11.15 11.56
CA VAL A 96 10.74 11.70 12.63
C VAL A 96 10.58 10.71 13.77
N THR A 97 10.79 11.12 15.03
CA THR A 97 10.50 10.26 16.20
C THR A 97 9.00 10.00 16.32
N ILE A 98 8.58 8.74 16.22
CA ILE A 98 7.19 8.32 16.36
C ILE A 98 6.97 7.76 17.76
N ASP A 99 6.17 8.44 18.57
CA ASP A 99 5.78 7.91 19.87
C ASP A 99 4.77 6.76 19.74
N ILE A 100 4.58 6.02 20.85
CA ILE A 100 3.68 4.87 20.88
C ILE A 100 2.21 5.24 20.63
N VAL A 101 1.80 6.47 20.94
CA VAL A 101 0.41 6.93 20.76
C VAL A 101 0.13 7.15 19.28
N LEU A 102 1.02 7.84 18.58
CA LEU A 102 0.96 8.04 17.14
C LEU A 102 1.11 6.71 16.41
N CYS A 103 2.07 5.87 16.80
CA CYS A 103 2.26 4.54 16.22
C CYS A 103 0.96 3.71 16.24
N LYS A 104 0.26 3.66 17.38
CA LYS A 104 -1.03 2.96 17.49
C LYS A 104 -2.10 3.52 16.53
N LYS A 105 -2.17 4.84 16.37
CA LYS A 105 -3.14 5.47 15.44
C LYS A 105 -2.81 5.18 13.98
N LEU A 106 -1.53 5.21 13.62
CA LEU A 106 -1.06 4.85 12.28
C LEU A 106 -1.41 3.40 11.94
N LEU A 107 -1.16 2.49 12.88
CA LEU A 107 -1.54 1.08 12.76
C LEU A 107 -3.05 0.90 12.62
N GLN A 108 -3.84 1.56 13.46
CA GLN A 108 -5.30 1.44 13.49
C GLN A 108 -5.96 1.93 12.20
N GLY A 109 -5.48 3.05 11.64
CA GLY A 109 -6.09 3.68 10.48
C GLY A 109 -5.40 3.27 9.17
N PRO A 110 -4.53 4.14 8.62
CA PRO A 110 -4.06 4.01 7.25
C PRO A 110 -3.32 2.70 6.97
N ILE A 111 -2.51 2.22 7.91
CA ILE A 111 -1.69 1.02 7.69
C ILE A 111 -2.56 -0.25 7.59
N SER A 112 -3.50 -0.43 8.51
CA SER A 112 -4.42 -1.58 8.47
C SER A 112 -5.32 -1.57 7.23
N ASP A 113 -5.72 -0.38 6.78
CA ASP A 113 -6.55 -0.22 5.59
C ASP A 113 -5.79 -0.63 4.31
N ILE A 114 -4.54 -0.17 4.17
CA ILE A 114 -3.65 -0.58 3.06
C ILE A 114 -3.47 -2.11 3.02
N ILE A 115 -3.19 -2.74 4.16
CA ILE A 115 -3.02 -4.21 4.25
C ILE A 115 -4.30 -4.93 3.83
N THR A 116 -5.47 -4.41 4.23
CA THR A 116 -6.78 -4.96 3.87
C THR A 116 -7.00 -4.91 2.36
N HIS A 117 -6.65 -3.78 1.73
CA HIS A 117 -6.76 -3.60 0.29
C HIS A 117 -5.80 -4.46 -0.52
N ILE A 118 -4.60 -4.77 -0.01
CA ILE A 118 -3.71 -5.75 -0.64
C ILE A 118 -4.36 -7.13 -0.72
N GLY A 119 -5.11 -7.54 0.31
CA GLY A 119 -5.87 -8.79 0.29
C GLY A 119 -6.94 -8.81 -0.82
N GLN A 120 -7.60 -7.68 -1.07
CA GLN A 120 -8.57 -7.54 -2.16
C GLN A 120 -7.90 -7.64 -3.54
N ILE A 121 -6.75 -6.98 -3.72
CA ILE A 121 -5.95 -7.07 -4.96
C ILE A 121 -5.53 -8.52 -5.20
N ALA A 122 -5.04 -9.21 -4.17
CA ALA A 122 -4.62 -10.60 -4.28
C ALA A 122 -5.77 -11.53 -4.71
N MET A 123 -6.96 -11.34 -4.12
CA MET A 123 -8.16 -12.07 -4.50
C MET A 123 -8.55 -11.79 -5.96
N LEU A 124 -8.58 -10.51 -6.37
CA LEU A 124 -8.91 -10.11 -7.75
C LEU A 124 -7.89 -10.66 -8.76
N SER A 125 -6.61 -10.67 -8.42
CA SER A 125 -5.54 -11.21 -9.26
C SER A 125 -5.78 -12.70 -9.54
N GLY A 126 -6.11 -13.47 -8.50
CA GLY A 126 -6.48 -14.88 -8.63
C GLY A 126 -7.76 -15.10 -9.47
N LEU A 127 -8.79 -14.26 -9.29
CA LEU A 127 -10.01 -14.31 -10.10
C LEU A 127 -9.76 -13.99 -11.58
N HIS A 128 -8.76 -13.14 -11.87
CA HIS A 128 -8.31 -12.83 -13.23
C HIS A 128 -7.31 -13.85 -13.80
N GLY A 129 -7.20 -15.02 -13.17
CA GLY A 129 -6.37 -16.13 -13.63
C GLY A 129 -4.88 -16.01 -13.31
N ASN A 130 -4.46 -14.98 -12.55
CA ASN A 130 -3.09 -14.84 -12.08
C ASN A 130 -2.92 -15.47 -10.70
N LYS A 131 -2.48 -16.73 -10.68
CA LYS A 131 -2.25 -17.46 -9.43
C LYS A 131 -1.01 -16.90 -8.72
N ILE A 132 -1.21 -16.34 -7.53
CA ILE A 132 -0.10 -15.94 -6.65
C ILE A 132 0.56 -17.20 -6.06
N PRO A 133 1.87 -17.39 -6.23
CA PRO A 133 2.58 -18.53 -5.65
C PRO A 133 2.50 -18.54 -4.12
N SER A 134 2.25 -19.72 -3.55
CA SER A 134 2.29 -19.91 -2.09
C SER A 134 3.71 -19.78 -1.57
N GLU A 135 3.86 -19.07 -0.45
CA GLU A 135 5.13 -18.93 0.27
C GLU A 135 4.89 -18.71 1.77
N SER A 136 5.94 -18.90 2.57
CA SER A 136 5.92 -18.54 3.98
C SER A 136 6.39 -17.10 4.14
N PHE A 137 5.47 -16.17 4.44
CA PHE A 137 5.83 -14.77 4.74
C PHE A 137 6.73 -14.65 5.98
N TYR A 138 6.69 -15.63 6.89
CA TYR A 138 7.59 -15.69 8.04
C TYR A 138 9.05 -15.96 7.62
N GLN A 139 9.27 -16.66 6.51
CA GLN A 139 10.61 -16.96 5.98
C GLN A 139 11.02 -16.02 4.83
N ALA A 140 10.18 -15.06 4.47
CA ALA A 140 10.47 -14.11 3.41
C ALA A 140 11.58 -13.14 3.84
N ASP A 141 12.47 -12.81 2.90
CA ASP A 141 13.53 -11.82 3.11
C ASP A 141 13.00 -10.43 2.75
N ILE A 142 12.94 -9.53 3.74
CA ILE A 142 12.27 -8.22 3.70
C ILE A 142 13.18 -7.13 4.27
#